data_AF-A0A6S7D051-F1
#
_entry.id   AF-A0A6S7D051-F1
#
_cell.length_a   1.000
_cell.length_b   1.000
_cell.length_c   1.000
_cell.angle_alpha   90.00
_cell.angle_beta   90.00
_cell.angle_gamma   90.00
#
_symmetry.space_group_name_H-M   'P 1'
#
loop_
_entity.id
_entity.type
_entity.pdbx_description
1 polymer ?
#
loop_
_entity_poly.entity_id
_entity_poly.type
_entity_poly.pdbx_seq_one_letter_code
_entity_poly.pdbx_strand_id
1 'polypeptide(L)'
;MRTRTLILPRAVSEHAQPLAALARRCYPDMAIAVEDDAANWLVHVTPAGELTRARDRGIAAALAMTGIGFDDMMTWHRTAAVGPVVWLESMYHSWALLAWSHSLRDHADARPWLVHVAPNDDLGVPAVLGCNAPGSLLAIMEDLTIELGNPRSVGRAIEHGLIGVGSYIVPWLHAQPADVVHLVPDALAPAQNVCRFCIESEAPNEPSRLVMSKRVDGACSYQRTDDPAALACGWTAGQPVLLDIDLAYFALMRNGQRKAPAQPCLISQLVDGLRPLVPWIATVTIAYAPGSCPAERWAPLAAQLREALTDVLGSDFDASETPTS
;
A
#
# COMPACT_ATOMS: atom_id res chain seq x y z
N MET A 1 17.23 -0.41 6.58
CA MET A 1 17.61 -0.55 5.17
C MET A 1 18.61 0.56 4.90
N ARG A 2 19.81 0.21 4.46
CA ARG A 2 20.86 1.19 4.16
C ARG A 2 20.51 1.94 2.88
N THR A 3 21.10 3.12 2.68
CA THR A 3 21.11 3.78 1.37
C THR A 3 21.42 2.75 0.30
N ARG A 4 20.55 2.65 -0.70
CA ARG A 4 20.66 1.71 -1.80
C ARG A 4 21.16 2.46 -3.01
N THR A 5 22.20 1.95 -3.65
CA THR A 5 22.75 2.53 -4.87
C THR A 5 22.30 1.66 -6.04
N LEU A 6 21.49 2.24 -6.92
CA LEU A 6 21.14 1.64 -8.19
C LEU A 6 22.19 2.06 -9.22
N ILE A 7 22.70 1.10 -9.97
CA ILE A 7 23.74 1.32 -10.98
C ILE A 7 23.06 1.22 -12.34
N LEU A 8 22.95 2.35 -13.04
CA LEU A 8 22.33 2.42 -14.36
C LEU A 8 23.40 2.73 -15.42
N PRO A 9 23.41 2.05 -16.57
CA PRO A 9 24.35 2.37 -17.64
C PRO A 9 24.25 3.84 -18.06
N ARG A 10 25.38 4.47 -18.39
CA ARG A 10 25.39 5.87 -18.85
C ARG A 10 24.46 6.13 -20.04
N ALA A 11 24.29 5.12 -20.91
CA ALA A 11 23.42 5.20 -22.08
C ALA A 11 21.93 5.42 -21.78
N VAL A 12 21.49 5.20 -20.53
CA VAL A 12 20.09 5.39 -20.12
C VAL A 12 19.69 6.87 -20.15
N SER A 13 20.63 7.80 -19.90
CA SER A 13 20.37 9.24 -19.94
C SER A 13 21.66 10.03 -20.14
N GLU A 14 21.60 11.11 -20.92
CA GLU A 14 22.71 12.05 -21.09
C GLU A 14 22.93 12.94 -19.85
N HIS A 15 21.91 13.06 -18.99
CA HIS A 15 21.90 13.97 -17.84
C HIS A 15 21.40 13.30 -16.54
N ALA A 16 21.87 13.79 -15.41
CA ALA A 16 21.45 13.31 -14.09
C ALA A 16 20.03 13.76 -13.73
N GLN A 17 19.62 14.95 -14.18
CA GLN A 17 18.35 15.58 -13.77
C GLN A 17 17.12 14.76 -14.16
N PRO A 18 16.98 14.21 -15.39
CA PRO A 18 15.86 13.33 -15.73
C PRO A 18 15.77 12.07 -14.86
N LEU A 19 16.92 11.45 -14.55
CA LEU A 19 16.98 10.26 -13.68
C LEU A 19 16.57 10.61 -12.25
N ALA A 20 17.07 11.72 -11.72
CA ALA A 20 16.69 12.20 -10.39
C ALA A 20 15.19 12.54 -10.33
N ALA A 21 14.64 13.16 -11.39
CA ALA A 21 13.22 13.48 -11.49
C ALA A 21 12.35 12.21 -11.53
N LEU A 22 12.74 11.22 -12.34
CA LEU A 22 12.05 9.93 -12.39
C LEU A 22 12.12 9.21 -11.05
N ALA A 23 13.31 9.08 -10.45
CA ALA A 23 13.48 8.42 -9.17
C ALA A 23 12.69 9.10 -8.05
N ARG A 24 12.62 10.44 -8.01
CA ARG A 24 11.75 11.17 -7.05
C ARG A 24 10.26 10.95 -7.30
N ARG A 25 9.84 10.78 -8.55
CA ARG A 25 8.45 10.43 -8.88
C ARG A 25 8.12 9.01 -8.43
N CYS A 26 9.05 8.07 -8.59
CA CYS A 26 8.89 6.68 -8.19
C CYS A 26 8.99 6.47 -6.67
N TYR A 27 9.76 7.32 -5.98
CA TYR A 27 10.03 7.24 -4.55
C TYR A 27 9.83 8.59 -3.85
N PRO A 28 8.59 9.08 -3.77
CA PRO A 28 8.31 10.40 -3.20
C PRO A 28 8.69 10.51 -1.72
N ASP A 29 8.74 9.39 -1.01
CA ASP A 29 9.06 9.33 0.42
C ASP A 29 10.54 9.07 0.73
N MET A 30 11.38 8.92 -0.30
CA MET A 30 12.81 8.63 -0.15
C MET A 30 13.67 9.83 -0.53
N ALA A 31 14.84 9.97 0.10
CA ALA A 31 15.82 10.94 -0.35
C ALA A 31 16.58 10.38 -1.56
N ILE A 32 16.63 11.16 -2.64
CA ILE A 32 17.23 10.77 -3.91
C ILE A 32 18.44 11.66 -4.22
N ALA A 33 19.60 11.02 -4.41
CA ALA A 33 20.79 11.63 -4.99
C ALA A 33 21.24 10.85 -6.23
N VAL A 34 21.81 11.54 -7.21
CA VAL A 34 22.33 10.92 -8.44
C VAL A 34 23.76 11.39 -8.63
N GLU A 35 24.67 10.43 -8.75
CA GLU A 35 26.09 10.66 -8.96
C GLU A 35 26.52 10.08 -10.31
N ASP A 36 27.61 10.64 -10.84
CA ASP A 36 28.21 10.29 -12.12
C ASP A 36 29.56 9.60 -11.87
N ASP A 37 29.70 8.34 -12.27
CA ASP A 37 30.96 7.59 -12.15
C ASP A 37 31.72 7.44 -13.49
N ALA A 38 31.33 8.22 -14.50
CA ALA A 38 31.75 8.18 -15.91
C ALA A 38 31.20 6.99 -16.74
N ALA A 39 31.05 5.79 -16.17
CA ALA A 39 30.53 4.62 -16.88
C ALA A 39 29.01 4.41 -16.64
N ASN A 40 28.53 4.89 -15.51
CA ASN A 40 27.20 4.66 -14.96
C ASN A 40 26.67 5.92 -14.27
N TRP A 41 25.36 5.88 -14.04
CA TRP A 41 24.67 6.70 -13.07
C TRP A 41 24.48 5.89 -11.79
N LEU A 42 24.89 6.49 -10.66
CA LEU A 42 24.66 5.93 -9.34
C LEU A 42 23.47 6.67 -8.72
N VAL A 43 22.31 6.03 -8.66
CA VAL A 43 21.11 6.59 -8.04
C VAL A 43 21.03 6.08 -6.61
N HIS A 44 21.32 6.97 -5.65
CA HIS A 44 21.24 6.71 -4.23
C HIS A 44 19.82 6.97 -3.74
N VAL A 45 19.16 5.90 -3.30
CA VAL A 45 17.83 5.91 -2.68
C VAL A 45 18.01 5.67 -1.20
N THR A 46 17.82 6.71 -0.40
CA THR A 46 17.98 6.65 1.06
C THR A 46 16.61 6.55 1.73
N PRO A 47 16.36 5.48 2.52
CA PRO A 47 15.10 5.27 3.21
C PRO A 47 14.71 6.41 4.15
N ALA A 48 13.40 6.59 4.31
CA ALA A 48 12.82 7.63 5.15
C ALA A 48 13.16 7.53 6.65
N GLY A 49 13.86 6.50 7.13
CA GLY A 49 14.07 6.25 8.57
C GLY A 49 14.55 7.47 9.38
N GLU A 50 15.46 8.28 8.83
CA GLU A 50 15.88 9.53 9.47
C GLU A 50 14.80 10.63 9.44
N LEU A 51 14.07 10.75 8.32
CA LEU A 51 12.90 11.63 8.21
C LEU A 51 11.79 11.23 9.17
N THR A 52 11.55 9.93 9.33
CA THR A 52 10.60 9.34 10.24
C THR A 52 10.99 9.63 11.69
N ARG A 53 12.26 9.44 12.09
CA ARG A 53 12.76 9.83 13.42
C ARG A 53 12.56 11.32 13.70
N ALA A 54 12.74 12.18 12.70
CA ALA A 54 12.52 13.60 12.85
C ALA A 54 11.04 13.96 13.05
N ARG A 55 10.13 13.18 12.46
CA ARG A 55 8.67 13.38 12.52
C ARG A 55 8.03 12.75 13.76
N ASP A 56 8.61 11.69 14.30
CA ASP A 56 8.06 10.93 15.42
C ASP A 56 9.13 10.67 16.49
N ARG A 57 8.97 11.31 17.66
CA ARG A 57 9.91 11.15 18.79
C ARG A 57 9.69 9.86 19.57
N GLY A 58 8.50 9.27 19.50
CA GLY A 58 8.12 8.05 20.22
C GLY A 58 8.51 6.76 19.49
N ILE A 59 8.82 6.86 18.19
CA ILE A 59 9.06 5.71 17.32
C ILE A 59 10.15 4.76 17.84
N ALA A 60 11.25 5.26 18.40
CA ALA A 60 12.31 4.38 18.92
C ALA A 60 11.81 3.45 20.03
N ALA A 61 10.96 3.96 20.93
CA ALA A 61 10.36 3.17 22.01
C ALA A 61 9.34 2.16 21.47
N ALA A 62 8.52 2.57 20.50
CA ALA A 62 7.53 1.69 19.89
C ALA A 62 8.19 0.53 19.11
N LEU A 63 9.23 0.81 18.33
CA LEU A 63 10.00 -0.22 17.62
C LEU A 63 10.67 -1.20 18.59
N ALA A 64 11.19 -0.70 19.72
CA ALA A 64 11.77 -1.55 20.76
C ALA A 64 10.70 -2.48 21.37
N MET A 65 9.46 -2.02 21.55
CA MET A 65 8.36 -2.86 22.03
C MET A 65 7.93 -3.94 21.03
N THR A 66 8.09 -3.70 19.73
CA THR A 66 7.85 -4.71 18.69
C THR A 66 9.07 -5.60 18.42
N GLY A 67 10.20 -5.34 19.09
CA GLY A 67 11.44 -6.09 18.93
C GLY A 67 12.17 -5.82 17.62
N ILE A 68 11.89 -4.69 16.95
CA ILE A 68 12.45 -4.38 15.62
C ILE A 68 13.38 -3.17 15.68
N GLY A 69 14.42 -3.17 14.85
CA GLY A 69 15.27 -2.01 14.63
C GLY A 69 14.64 -1.03 13.64
N PHE A 70 15.14 0.20 13.63
CA PHE A 70 14.81 1.16 12.56
C PHE A 70 15.17 0.64 11.17
N ASP A 71 16.23 -0.16 11.08
CA ASP A 71 16.66 -0.74 9.81
C ASP A 71 15.69 -1.80 9.28
N ASP A 72 14.94 -2.45 10.16
CA ASP A 72 14.03 -3.54 9.82
C ASP A 72 12.60 -3.03 9.59
N MET A 73 12.35 -1.74 9.83
CA MET A 73 11.01 -1.16 9.74
C MET A 73 10.39 -1.35 8.34
N MET A 74 11.17 -1.18 7.27
CA MET A 74 10.67 -1.38 5.89
C MET A 74 10.32 -2.84 5.59
N THR A 75 11.02 -3.78 6.21
CA THR A 75 10.88 -5.22 5.94
C THR A 75 9.93 -5.91 6.91
N TRP A 76 9.63 -5.27 8.04
CA TRP A 76 8.78 -5.84 9.06
C TRP A 76 7.34 -5.98 8.59
N HIS A 77 6.88 -7.22 8.65
CA HIS A 77 5.49 -7.59 8.51
C HIS A 77 5.25 -8.87 9.33
N ARG A 78 3.97 -9.14 9.60
CA ARG A 78 3.48 -10.37 10.19
C ARG A 78 2.26 -10.82 9.42
N THR A 79 2.28 -12.06 8.96
CA THR A 79 1.12 -12.71 8.35
C THR A 79 0.50 -13.69 9.33
N ALA A 80 -0.82 -13.83 9.27
CA ALA A 80 -1.57 -14.87 9.97
C ALA A 80 -2.76 -15.29 9.11
N ALA A 81 -3.26 -16.51 9.31
CA ALA A 81 -4.52 -16.96 8.76
C ALA A 81 -5.62 -16.82 9.81
N VAL A 82 -6.74 -16.17 9.46
CA VAL A 82 -7.93 -16.01 10.31
C VAL A 82 -9.10 -16.70 9.61
N GLY A 83 -9.24 -18.00 9.87
CA GLY A 83 -10.11 -18.84 9.04
C GLY A 83 -9.62 -18.84 7.57
N PRO A 84 -10.45 -18.47 6.58
CA PRO A 84 -10.04 -18.36 5.17
C PRO A 84 -9.35 -17.02 4.84
N VAL A 85 -9.27 -16.08 5.79
CA VAL A 85 -8.78 -14.71 5.54
C VAL A 85 -7.28 -14.63 5.75
N VAL A 86 -6.56 -14.08 4.78
CA VAL A 86 -5.14 -13.72 4.97
C VAL A 86 -5.07 -12.38 5.69
N TRP A 87 -4.52 -12.38 6.90
CA TRP A 87 -4.30 -11.18 7.69
C TRP A 87 -2.85 -10.78 7.68
N LEU A 88 -2.55 -9.51 7.40
CA LEU A 88 -1.19 -8.99 7.39
C LEU A 88 -1.10 -7.68 8.16
N GLU A 89 -0.17 -7.61 9.10
CA GLU A 89 0.26 -6.37 9.73
C GLU A 89 1.64 -5.98 9.25
N SER A 90 1.89 -4.70 8.99
CA SER A 90 3.21 -4.23 8.53
C SER A 90 3.44 -2.78 8.92
N MET A 91 4.68 -2.30 8.80
CA MET A 91 4.92 -0.87 8.99
C MET A 91 4.39 -0.05 7.81
N TYR A 92 4.31 -0.62 6.60
CA TYR A 92 4.01 0.11 5.37
C TYR A 92 3.07 -0.64 4.43
N HIS A 93 2.13 0.10 3.82
CA HIS A 93 1.09 -0.43 2.93
C HIS A 93 1.59 -1.19 1.71
N SER A 94 2.83 -1.00 1.29
CA SER A 94 3.40 -1.78 0.18
C SER A 94 3.31 -3.30 0.42
N TRP A 95 3.30 -3.74 1.69
CA TRP A 95 3.09 -5.14 2.06
C TRP A 95 1.66 -5.66 1.85
N ALA A 96 0.66 -4.80 1.66
CA ALA A 96 -0.68 -5.24 1.30
C ALA A 96 -0.68 -6.07 0.00
N LEU A 97 0.20 -5.70 -0.95
CA LEU A 97 0.39 -6.45 -2.18
C LEU A 97 0.85 -7.90 -1.94
N LEU A 98 1.62 -8.15 -0.87
CA LEU A 98 1.96 -9.52 -0.47
C LEU A 98 0.70 -10.29 -0.07
N ALA A 99 -0.15 -9.74 0.80
CA ALA A 99 -1.39 -10.41 1.19
C ALA A 99 -2.31 -10.65 -0.03
N TRP A 100 -2.42 -9.67 -0.91
CA TRP A 100 -3.26 -9.79 -2.11
C TRP A 100 -2.72 -10.81 -3.12
N SER A 101 -1.39 -10.99 -3.19
CA SER A 101 -0.77 -12.03 -4.02
C SER A 101 -1.20 -13.46 -3.64
N HIS A 102 -1.51 -13.69 -2.36
CA HIS A 102 -2.12 -14.95 -1.94
C HIS A 102 -3.54 -15.09 -2.51
N SER A 103 -4.33 -14.02 -2.47
CA SER A 103 -5.71 -13.99 -3.00
C SER A 103 -5.78 -14.16 -4.53
N LEU A 104 -4.82 -13.61 -5.29
CA LEU A 104 -4.78 -13.80 -6.76
C LEU A 104 -4.72 -15.26 -7.18
N ARG A 105 -4.02 -16.09 -6.40
CA ARG A 105 -3.88 -17.51 -6.73
C ARG A 105 -5.22 -18.24 -6.67
N ASP A 106 -6.08 -17.83 -5.74
CA ASP A 106 -7.36 -18.47 -5.48
C ASP A 106 -8.50 -17.84 -6.30
N HIS A 107 -8.29 -16.60 -6.79
CA HIS A 107 -9.29 -15.78 -7.45
C HIS A 107 -8.79 -15.13 -8.76
N ALA A 108 -7.99 -15.85 -9.55
CA ALA A 108 -7.35 -15.31 -10.76
C ALA A 108 -8.32 -14.70 -11.78
N ASP A 109 -9.55 -15.23 -11.88
CA ASP A 109 -10.57 -14.73 -12.82
C ASP A 109 -11.55 -13.71 -12.19
N ALA A 110 -11.42 -13.44 -10.89
CA ALA A 110 -12.33 -12.53 -10.19
C ALA A 110 -11.84 -11.08 -10.30
N ARG A 111 -12.80 -10.16 -10.46
CA ARG A 111 -12.58 -8.73 -10.30
C ARG A 111 -12.78 -8.36 -8.83
N PRO A 112 -11.71 -8.12 -8.05
CA PRO A 112 -11.82 -7.85 -6.62
C PRO A 112 -12.40 -6.46 -6.35
N TRP A 113 -12.98 -6.33 -5.16
CA TRP A 113 -13.37 -5.06 -4.57
C TRP A 113 -12.31 -4.65 -3.54
N LEU A 114 -11.48 -3.67 -3.91
CA LEU A 114 -10.40 -3.16 -3.08
C LEU A 114 -10.97 -2.05 -2.19
N VAL A 115 -11.02 -2.30 -0.89
CA VAL A 115 -11.42 -1.33 0.12
C VAL A 115 -10.16 -0.73 0.72
N HIS A 116 -9.84 0.51 0.34
CA HIS A 116 -8.70 1.26 0.83
C HIS A 116 -9.14 2.25 1.91
N VAL A 117 -8.60 2.15 3.13
CA VAL A 117 -8.92 3.06 4.24
C VAL A 117 -7.65 3.82 4.59
N ALA A 118 -7.42 4.95 3.92
CA ALA A 118 -6.18 5.70 4.04
C ALA A 118 -6.38 7.20 3.82
N PRO A 119 -5.42 8.05 4.21
CA PRO A 119 -5.45 9.46 3.85
C PRO A 119 -4.93 9.74 2.43
N ASN A 120 -4.10 8.86 1.88
CA ASN A 120 -3.43 9.01 0.59
C ASN A 120 -4.00 8.02 -0.42
N ASP A 121 -3.99 8.37 -1.71
CA ASP A 121 -4.52 7.49 -2.76
C ASP A 121 -3.64 6.28 -3.07
N ASP A 122 -2.34 6.37 -2.78
CA ASP A 122 -1.30 5.38 -3.10
C ASP A 122 -1.31 4.94 -4.59
N LEU A 123 -1.72 5.88 -5.45
CA LEU A 123 -1.77 5.74 -6.92
C LEU A 123 -0.61 6.45 -7.61
N GLY A 124 0.51 6.67 -6.89
CA GLY A 124 1.73 7.26 -7.42
C GLY A 124 2.36 6.45 -8.55
N VAL A 125 3.44 6.95 -9.14
CA VAL A 125 4.14 6.25 -10.23
C VAL A 125 4.97 5.12 -9.63
N PRO A 126 4.74 3.83 -9.96
CA PRO A 126 5.58 2.76 -9.45
C PRO A 126 6.90 2.67 -10.24
N ALA A 127 7.95 2.12 -9.64
CA ALA A 127 9.23 1.88 -10.30
C ALA A 127 9.25 0.59 -11.15
N VAL A 128 8.10 0.21 -11.71
CA VAL A 128 7.91 -1.04 -12.45
C VAL A 128 7.18 -0.79 -13.77
N LEU A 129 7.43 -1.66 -14.74
CA LEU A 129 6.77 -1.70 -16.04
C LEU A 129 5.82 -2.88 -16.11
N GLY A 130 4.72 -2.68 -16.80
CA GLY A 130 3.90 -3.78 -17.28
C GLY A 130 4.63 -4.67 -18.27
N CYS A 131 4.53 -5.99 -18.11
CA CYS A 131 4.95 -6.93 -19.16
C CYS A 131 3.74 -7.43 -19.97
N ASN A 132 4.00 -8.05 -21.12
CA ASN A 132 2.95 -8.66 -21.95
C ASN A 132 2.26 -9.86 -21.29
N ALA A 133 2.90 -10.48 -20.30
CA ALA A 133 2.31 -11.57 -19.51
C ALA A 133 1.47 -10.99 -18.36
N PRO A 134 0.19 -11.39 -18.21
CA PRO A 134 -0.64 -10.98 -17.08
C PRO A 134 0.03 -11.31 -15.74
N GLY A 135 -0.04 -10.39 -14.77
CA GLY A 135 0.59 -10.59 -13.46
C GLY A 135 2.11 -10.46 -13.43
N SER A 136 2.77 -10.23 -14.58
CA SER A 136 4.22 -10.03 -14.65
C SER A 136 4.56 -8.55 -14.80
N LEU A 137 5.50 -8.08 -13.98
CA LEU A 137 6.02 -6.72 -13.99
C LEU A 137 7.55 -6.75 -14.09
N LEU A 138 8.15 -5.69 -14.62
CA LEU A 138 9.60 -5.54 -14.70
C LEU A 138 10.04 -4.33 -13.86
N ALA A 139 10.91 -4.55 -12.88
CA ALA A 139 11.51 -3.47 -12.11
C ALA A 139 12.50 -2.67 -12.97
N ILE A 140 12.24 -1.38 -13.18
CA ILE A 140 12.96 -0.52 -14.14
C ILE A 140 14.45 -0.41 -13.80
N MET A 141 14.80 -0.52 -12.52
CA MET A 141 16.15 -0.22 -12.04
C MET A 141 16.95 -1.46 -11.64
N GLU A 142 16.39 -2.67 -11.76
CA GLU A 142 17.09 -3.92 -11.37
C GLU A 142 16.95 -5.09 -12.36
N ASP A 143 16.32 -4.89 -13.52
CA ASP A 143 16.02 -5.97 -14.49
C ASP A 143 15.42 -7.21 -13.80
N LEU A 144 14.59 -6.97 -12.78
CA LEU A 144 13.96 -8.00 -11.97
C LEU A 144 12.52 -8.15 -12.42
N THR A 145 12.16 -9.37 -12.81
CA THR A 145 10.76 -9.72 -13.05
C THR A 145 10.05 -9.97 -11.72
N ILE A 146 8.90 -9.34 -11.53
CA ILE A 146 8.02 -9.48 -10.37
C ILE A 146 6.75 -10.17 -10.82
N GLU A 147 6.50 -11.35 -10.26
CA GLU A 147 5.29 -12.14 -10.50
C GLU A 147 4.28 -11.89 -9.38
N LEU A 148 3.18 -11.17 -9.65
CA LEU A 148 2.19 -10.82 -8.63
C LEU A 148 1.40 -12.01 -8.09
N GLY A 149 1.29 -13.11 -8.84
CA GLY A 149 0.71 -14.37 -8.34
C GLY A 149 1.67 -15.17 -7.45
N ASN A 150 2.90 -14.70 -7.25
CA ASN A 150 3.95 -15.37 -6.49
C ASN A 150 4.34 -14.53 -5.26
N PRO A 151 3.81 -14.83 -4.07
CA PRO A 151 4.07 -14.05 -2.85
C PRO A 151 5.56 -13.85 -2.55
N ARG A 152 6.40 -14.86 -2.84
CA ARG A 152 7.85 -14.74 -2.64
C ARG A 152 8.47 -13.71 -3.58
N SER A 153 8.00 -13.62 -4.82
CA SER A 153 8.46 -12.59 -5.77
C SER A 153 8.07 -11.20 -5.31
N VAL A 154 6.84 -11.05 -4.80
CA VAL A 154 6.31 -9.77 -4.30
C VAL A 154 7.06 -9.31 -3.05
N GLY A 155 7.21 -10.20 -2.05
CA GLY A 155 7.94 -9.89 -0.82
C GLY A 155 9.37 -9.42 -1.09
N ARG A 156 10.12 -10.14 -1.94
CA ARG A 156 11.47 -9.72 -2.35
C ARG A 156 11.48 -8.36 -3.02
N ALA A 157 10.50 -8.05 -3.88
CA ALA A 157 10.41 -6.76 -4.54
C ALA A 157 10.17 -5.61 -3.54
N ILE A 158 9.34 -5.84 -2.52
CA ILE A 158 9.07 -4.87 -1.45
C ILE A 158 10.29 -4.69 -0.55
N GLU A 159 10.95 -5.77 -0.12
CA GLU A 159 12.18 -5.74 0.67
C GLU A 159 13.30 -4.98 -0.05
N HIS A 160 13.38 -5.18 -1.36
CA HIS A 160 14.29 -4.45 -2.23
C HIS A 160 13.81 -3.02 -2.52
N GLY A 161 12.68 -2.56 -2.00
CA GLY A 161 12.15 -1.21 -2.24
C GLY A 161 11.86 -0.92 -3.72
N LEU A 162 11.52 -1.94 -4.51
CA LEU A 162 11.12 -1.78 -5.92
C LEU A 162 9.65 -1.37 -6.03
N ILE A 163 8.87 -1.62 -4.98
CA ILE A 163 7.47 -1.23 -4.85
C ILE A 163 7.38 -0.16 -3.77
N GLY A 164 7.01 1.06 -4.17
CA GLY A 164 6.93 2.21 -3.29
C GLY A 164 5.65 2.20 -2.44
N VAL A 165 5.74 2.76 -1.23
CA VAL A 165 4.61 2.88 -0.29
C VAL A 165 3.46 3.68 -0.91
N GLY A 166 3.76 4.77 -1.64
CA GLY A 166 2.75 5.61 -2.29
C GLY A 166 2.32 5.16 -3.69
N SER A 167 2.67 3.96 -4.16
CA SER A 167 2.37 3.52 -5.53
C SER A 167 2.02 2.04 -5.68
N TYR A 168 1.89 1.28 -4.59
CA TYR A 168 1.77 -0.18 -4.60
C TYR A 168 0.44 -0.70 -5.19
N ILE A 169 -0.62 0.13 -5.22
CA ILE A 169 -1.91 -0.22 -5.83
C ILE A 169 -1.79 -0.26 -7.37
N VAL A 170 -0.93 0.58 -7.96
CA VAL A 170 -0.78 0.67 -9.42
C VAL A 170 -0.26 -0.64 -10.05
N PRO A 171 0.82 -1.28 -9.53
CA PRO A 171 1.25 -2.62 -9.94
C PRO A 171 0.12 -3.64 -9.98
N TRP A 172 -0.73 -3.66 -8.94
CA TRP A 172 -1.87 -4.57 -8.86
C TRP A 172 -2.86 -4.32 -10.00
N LEU A 173 -3.33 -3.08 -10.11
CA LEU A 173 -4.35 -2.71 -11.09
C LEU A 173 -3.87 -2.93 -12.54
N HIS A 174 -2.57 -2.86 -12.78
CA HIS A 174 -1.98 -3.18 -14.08
C HIS A 174 -2.14 -4.66 -14.43
N ALA A 175 -2.01 -5.56 -13.45
CA ALA A 175 -2.13 -6.99 -13.66
C ALA A 175 -3.56 -7.50 -13.58
N GLN A 176 -4.36 -6.96 -12.66
CA GLN A 176 -5.72 -7.39 -12.41
C GLN A 176 -6.64 -6.17 -12.25
N PRO A 177 -7.59 -5.96 -13.16
CA PRO A 177 -8.59 -4.92 -13.00
C PRO A 177 -9.38 -5.08 -11.70
N ALA A 178 -9.62 -3.98 -11.00
CA ALA A 178 -10.36 -3.96 -9.73
C ALA A 178 -11.30 -2.77 -9.65
N ASP A 179 -12.27 -2.88 -8.76
CA ASP A 179 -13.06 -1.74 -8.28
C ASP A 179 -12.47 -1.28 -6.95
N VAL A 180 -12.11 -0.01 -6.87
CA VAL A 180 -11.48 0.58 -5.69
C VAL A 180 -12.46 1.52 -5.02
N VAL A 181 -12.77 1.26 -3.75
CA VAL A 181 -13.43 2.22 -2.87
C VAL A 181 -12.42 2.70 -1.83
N HIS A 182 -12.20 4.01 -1.82
CA HIS A 182 -11.22 4.65 -0.96
C HIS A 182 -11.92 5.54 0.06
N LEU A 183 -11.91 5.09 1.32
CA LEU A 183 -12.37 5.84 2.47
C LEU A 183 -11.27 6.80 2.94
N VAL A 184 -11.52 8.09 2.83
CA VAL A 184 -10.60 9.18 3.20
C VAL A 184 -11.18 10.06 4.31
N PRO A 185 -10.35 10.79 5.06
CA PRO A 185 -10.84 11.83 5.95
C PRO A 185 -11.67 12.89 5.21
N ASP A 186 -12.80 13.33 5.79
CA ASP A 186 -13.73 14.36 5.25
C ASP A 186 -13.00 15.60 4.72
N ALA A 187 -12.00 16.10 5.46
CA ALA A 187 -11.17 17.24 5.07
C ALA A 187 -10.42 17.08 3.71
N LEU A 188 -10.34 15.86 3.20
CA LEU A 188 -9.68 15.48 1.96
C LEU A 188 -10.64 14.89 0.91
N ALA A 189 -11.93 14.74 1.24
CA ALA A 189 -12.93 14.16 0.35
C ALA A 189 -13.49 15.23 -0.61
N PRO A 190 -13.28 15.14 -1.93
CA PRO A 190 -14.09 15.91 -2.88
C PRO A 190 -15.52 15.35 -2.88
N ALA A 191 -16.50 16.16 -3.33
CA ALA A 191 -17.86 15.67 -3.60
C ALA A 191 -17.80 14.35 -4.40
N GLN A 192 -18.53 13.33 -3.93
CA GLN A 192 -18.50 11.96 -4.45
C GLN A 192 -18.42 11.92 -5.98
N ASN A 193 -17.29 11.45 -6.51
CA ASN A 193 -17.06 11.31 -7.93
C ASN A 193 -16.52 9.90 -8.19
N VAL A 194 -17.40 8.99 -8.61
CA VAL A 194 -16.97 7.71 -9.18
C VAL A 194 -16.29 8.00 -10.51
N CYS A 195 -15.05 7.57 -10.65
CA CYS A 195 -14.30 7.67 -11.89
C CYS A 195 -14.00 6.27 -12.41
N ARG A 196 -14.35 6.00 -13.67
CA ARG A 196 -13.88 4.82 -14.38
C ARG A 196 -12.64 5.19 -15.18
N PHE A 197 -11.66 4.29 -15.21
CA PHE A 197 -10.36 4.52 -15.84
C PHE A 197 -9.75 3.22 -16.39
N CYS A 198 -8.77 3.38 -17.26
CA CYS A 198 -7.87 2.32 -17.69
C CYS A 198 -6.46 2.68 -17.25
N ILE A 199 -5.59 1.68 -17.10
CA ILE A 199 -4.16 1.92 -16.92
C ILE A 199 -3.52 1.91 -18.30
N GLU A 200 -2.86 3.01 -18.63
CA GLU A 200 -2.20 3.21 -19.92
C GLU A 200 -0.69 3.34 -19.69
N SER A 201 0.10 2.72 -20.56
CA SER A 201 1.53 3.01 -20.63
C SER A 201 1.72 4.19 -21.60
N GLU A 202 2.43 5.25 -21.16
CA GLU A 202 2.66 6.45 -21.99
C GLU A 202 3.50 6.11 -23.24
N ALA A 203 4.41 5.13 -23.15
CA ALA A 203 5.17 4.58 -24.27
C ALA A 203 5.70 3.16 -23.96
N PRO A 204 5.97 2.31 -24.97
CA PRO A 204 6.73 1.08 -24.75
C PRO A 204 8.07 1.40 -24.09
N ASN A 205 8.30 0.88 -22.88
CA ASN A 205 9.46 1.09 -22.00
C ASN A 205 9.41 2.31 -21.04
N GLU A 206 8.28 2.99 -20.89
CA GLU A 206 8.08 3.98 -19.82
C GLU A 206 7.29 3.39 -18.64
N PRO A 207 7.64 3.75 -17.38
CA PRO A 207 6.89 3.32 -16.19
C PRO A 207 5.40 3.46 -16.43
N SER A 208 4.66 2.37 -16.25
CA SER A 208 3.21 2.38 -16.43
C SER A 208 2.64 3.44 -15.48
N ARG A 209 2.14 4.54 -16.05
CA ARG A 209 1.50 5.58 -15.28
C ARG A 209 0.03 5.21 -15.16
N LEU A 210 -0.51 5.32 -13.95
CA LEU A 210 -1.96 5.39 -13.83
C LEU A 210 -2.42 6.74 -14.41
N VAL A 211 -2.79 6.74 -15.68
CA VAL A 211 -3.51 7.86 -16.29
C VAL A 211 -4.98 7.66 -15.96
N MET A 212 -5.49 8.36 -14.96
CA MET A 212 -6.94 8.41 -14.71
C MET A 212 -7.63 9.18 -15.86
N SER A 213 -7.77 8.56 -17.03
CA SER A 213 -8.65 9.09 -18.06
C SER A 213 -10.07 8.70 -17.66
N LYS A 214 -10.92 9.69 -17.34
CA LYS A 214 -12.36 9.45 -17.10
C LYS A 214 -12.97 8.86 -18.36
N ARG A 215 -13.07 7.54 -18.43
CA ARG A 215 -13.64 6.78 -19.55
C ARG A 215 -14.88 6.06 -19.07
N VAL A 216 -15.98 6.17 -19.80
CA VAL A 216 -17.26 5.54 -19.42
C VAL A 216 -17.15 4.00 -19.38
N ASP A 217 -16.21 3.45 -20.15
CA ASP A 217 -15.92 2.02 -20.37
C ASP A 217 -14.62 1.54 -19.71
N GLY A 218 -14.09 2.28 -18.73
CA GLY A 218 -12.84 1.92 -18.04
C GLY A 218 -12.87 0.52 -17.41
N ALA A 219 -11.75 -0.20 -17.51
CA ALA A 219 -11.59 -1.54 -16.93
C ALA A 219 -11.61 -1.53 -15.39
N CYS A 220 -11.24 -0.41 -14.77
CA CYS A 220 -11.24 -0.22 -13.33
C CYS A 220 -12.21 0.90 -12.92
N SER A 221 -12.67 0.88 -11.67
CA SER A 221 -13.37 2.01 -11.06
C SER A 221 -12.67 2.47 -9.79
N TYR A 222 -12.76 3.77 -9.51
CA TYR A 222 -12.23 4.38 -8.30
C TYR A 222 -13.27 5.34 -7.74
N GLN A 223 -13.70 5.07 -6.52
CA GLN A 223 -14.62 5.89 -5.75
C GLN A 223 -13.90 6.39 -4.51
N ARG A 224 -13.91 7.70 -4.31
CA ARG A 224 -13.45 8.32 -3.06
C ARG A 224 -14.66 8.73 -2.23
N THR A 225 -14.65 8.41 -0.94
CA THR A 225 -15.74 8.69 0.01
C THR A 225 -15.17 8.98 1.39
N ASP A 226 -15.88 9.74 2.21
CA ASP A 226 -15.64 9.90 3.66
C ASP A 226 -16.70 9.17 4.51
N ASP A 227 -17.73 8.63 3.86
CA ASP A 227 -18.81 7.88 4.48
C ASP A 227 -18.51 6.36 4.47
N PRO A 228 -18.30 5.72 5.63
CA PRO A 228 -18.13 4.27 5.73
C PRO A 228 -19.31 3.47 5.20
N ALA A 229 -20.54 4.01 5.23
CA ALA A 229 -21.70 3.30 4.69
C ALA A 229 -21.64 3.14 3.16
N ALA A 230 -20.83 3.97 2.48
CA ALA A 230 -20.62 3.87 1.04
C ALA A 230 -19.62 2.76 0.64
N LEU A 231 -18.95 2.10 1.58
CA LEU A 231 -17.94 1.06 1.29
C LEU A 231 -18.48 -0.12 0.48
N ALA A 232 -19.74 -0.48 0.69
CA ALA A 232 -20.42 -1.54 -0.05
C ALA A 232 -21.26 -1.03 -1.25
N CYS A 233 -21.23 0.28 -1.53
CA CYS A 233 -22.05 0.86 -2.60
C CYS A 233 -21.52 0.40 -3.97
N GLY A 234 -22.35 -0.30 -4.74
CA GLY A 234 -21.98 -0.80 -6.07
C GLY A 234 -21.19 -2.12 -6.06
N TRP A 235 -20.82 -2.64 -4.88
CA TRP A 235 -20.24 -3.97 -4.75
C TRP A 235 -21.25 -5.06 -5.12
N THR A 236 -20.78 -6.14 -5.74
CA THR A 236 -21.60 -7.29 -6.15
C THR A 236 -21.18 -8.55 -5.40
N ALA A 237 -22.17 -9.30 -4.89
CA ALA A 237 -21.93 -10.59 -4.23
C ALA A 237 -21.16 -11.56 -5.15
N GLY A 238 -20.18 -12.28 -4.58
CA GLY A 238 -19.28 -13.14 -5.33
C GLY A 238 -17.89 -12.56 -5.59
N GLN A 239 -17.70 -11.25 -5.46
CA GLN A 239 -16.40 -10.61 -5.64
C GLN A 239 -15.58 -10.67 -4.34
N PRO A 240 -14.31 -11.14 -4.38
CA PRO A 240 -13.45 -11.11 -3.21
C PRO A 240 -13.15 -9.66 -2.82
N VAL A 241 -13.14 -9.40 -1.53
CA VAL A 241 -12.86 -8.09 -0.93
C VAL A 241 -11.44 -8.09 -0.39
N LEU A 242 -10.65 -7.11 -0.84
CA LEU A 242 -9.29 -6.87 -0.36
C LEU A 242 -9.32 -5.61 0.52
N LEU A 243 -9.29 -5.78 1.83
CA LEU A 243 -9.36 -4.68 2.79
C LEU A 243 -7.94 -4.24 3.18
N ASP A 244 -7.61 -2.97 2.93
CA ASP A 244 -6.37 -2.33 3.38
C ASP A 244 -6.65 -1.11 4.27
N ILE A 245 -5.98 -1.06 5.43
CA ILE A 245 -6.24 -0.07 6.48
C ILE A 245 -4.94 0.60 6.92
N ASP A 246 -4.83 1.89 6.65
CA ASP A 246 -3.77 2.77 7.15
C ASP A 246 -4.14 3.34 8.50
N LEU A 247 -3.33 3.08 9.54
CA LEU A 247 -3.56 3.70 10.85
C LEU A 247 -3.49 5.24 10.82
N ALA A 248 -2.81 5.83 9.82
CA ALA A 248 -2.78 7.27 9.61
C ALA A 248 -4.16 7.86 9.26
N TYR A 249 -5.09 7.07 8.71
CA TYR A 249 -6.49 7.48 8.53
C TYR A 249 -7.09 7.94 9.87
N PHE A 250 -7.01 7.08 10.89
CA PHE A 250 -7.47 7.38 12.24
C PHE A 250 -6.60 8.44 12.93
N ALA A 251 -5.36 8.62 12.48
CA ALA A 251 -4.48 9.64 13.00
C ALA A 251 -4.91 11.05 12.59
N LEU A 252 -5.25 11.23 11.30
CA LEU A 252 -5.54 12.51 10.68
C LEU A 252 -6.97 13.02 10.91
N MET A 253 -7.95 12.14 11.13
CA MET A 253 -9.31 12.53 11.54
C MET A 253 -9.37 13.33 12.85
N ARG A 254 -8.27 13.36 13.63
CA ARG A 254 -8.14 14.20 14.83
C ARG A 254 -7.60 15.60 14.56
N ASN A 255 -6.98 15.88 13.41
CA ASN A 255 -6.32 17.18 13.17
C ASN A 255 -7.29 18.32 12.86
N GLY A 256 -8.57 18.03 12.54
CA GLY A 256 -9.65 19.03 12.54
C GLY A 256 -10.23 19.31 13.94
N GLN A 257 -10.01 18.42 14.91
CA GLN A 257 -10.55 18.48 16.28
C GLN A 257 -9.45 18.05 17.26
N ARG A 258 -8.47 18.95 17.46
CA ARG A 258 -7.14 18.75 18.07
C ARG A 258 -7.06 18.16 19.50
N LYS A 259 -8.11 17.55 20.07
CA LYS A 259 -8.13 17.15 21.50
C LYS A 259 -8.69 15.76 21.85
N ALA A 260 -9.52 15.08 21.07
CA ALA A 260 -10.13 13.82 21.53
C ALA A 260 -9.40 12.59 21.00
N PRO A 261 -9.11 11.50 21.77
CA PRO A 261 -8.54 10.23 21.28
C PRO A 261 -9.24 9.77 19.98
N ALA A 262 -8.60 8.88 19.19
CA ALA A 262 -9.34 8.21 18.11
C ALA A 262 -10.61 7.66 18.75
N GLN A 263 -11.76 8.24 18.40
CA GLN A 263 -12.97 7.91 19.11
C GLN A 263 -13.31 6.48 18.70
N PRO A 264 -13.62 5.58 19.65
CA PRO A 264 -14.12 4.24 19.35
C PRO A 264 -15.23 4.22 18.28
N CYS A 265 -15.95 5.32 18.12
CA CYS A 265 -16.96 5.51 17.09
C CYS A 265 -16.44 5.40 15.64
N LEU A 266 -15.20 5.80 15.33
CA LEU A 266 -14.68 5.73 13.95
C LEU A 266 -14.40 4.29 13.52
N ILE A 267 -13.83 3.49 14.44
CA ILE A 267 -13.61 2.06 14.19
C ILE A 267 -14.96 1.34 14.10
N SER A 268 -15.90 1.63 15.00
CA SER A 268 -17.23 1.02 14.92
C SER A 268 -17.97 1.39 13.63
N GLN A 269 -17.90 2.65 13.20
CA GLN A 269 -18.49 3.10 11.92
C GLN A 269 -17.86 2.40 10.72
N LEU A 270 -16.53 2.24 10.71
CA LEU A 270 -15.85 1.45 9.68
C LEU A 270 -16.38 0.01 9.65
N VAL A 271 -16.44 -0.64 10.82
CA VAL A 271 -16.90 -2.02 10.95
C VAL A 271 -18.36 -2.17 10.53
N ASP A 272 -19.22 -1.23 10.89
CA ASP A 272 -20.63 -1.20 10.44
C ASP A 272 -20.73 -1.07 8.91
N GLY A 273 -19.90 -0.22 8.30
CA GLY A 273 -19.80 -0.07 6.84
C GLY A 273 -19.26 -1.31 6.12
N LEU A 274 -18.37 -2.06 6.77
CA LEU A 274 -17.81 -3.31 6.26
C LEU A 274 -18.74 -4.52 6.41
N ARG A 275 -19.73 -4.46 7.31
CA ARG A 275 -20.61 -5.59 7.64
C ARG A 275 -21.25 -6.29 6.42
N PRO A 276 -21.68 -5.60 5.34
CA PRO A 276 -22.17 -6.27 4.13
C PRO A 276 -21.09 -7.05 3.35
N LEU A 277 -19.83 -6.65 3.48
CA LEU A 277 -18.68 -7.18 2.76
C LEU A 277 -18.02 -8.37 3.48
N VAL A 278 -18.21 -8.47 4.79
CA VAL A 278 -17.58 -9.48 5.68
C VAL A 278 -17.50 -10.90 5.10
N PRO A 279 -18.57 -11.49 4.54
CA PRO A 279 -18.52 -12.87 4.02
C PRO A 279 -17.56 -13.06 2.83
N TRP A 280 -17.07 -11.96 2.24
CA TRP A 280 -16.27 -11.93 1.02
C TRP A 280 -14.88 -11.35 1.24
N ILE A 281 -14.55 -10.92 2.47
CA ILE A 281 -13.21 -10.45 2.80
C ILE A 281 -12.24 -11.61 2.66
N ALA A 282 -11.36 -11.53 1.66
CA ALA A 282 -10.31 -12.51 1.40
C ALA A 282 -9.01 -12.12 2.10
N THR A 283 -8.76 -10.81 2.26
CA THR A 283 -7.56 -10.30 2.91
C THR A 283 -7.86 -9.10 3.79
N VAL A 284 -7.15 -8.99 4.90
CA VAL A 284 -7.10 -7.79 5.75
C VAL A 284 -5.65 -7.38 5.92
N THR A 285 -5.32 -6.14 5.54
CA THR A 285 -4.00 -5.56 5.75
C THR A 285 -4.12 -4.33 6.64
N ILE A 286 -3.23 -4.24 7.63
CA ILE A 286 -3.13 -3.08 8.53
C ILE A 286 -1.69 -2.58 8.49
N ALA A 287 -1.48 -1.31 8.11
CA ALA A 287 -0.16 -0.71 8.20
C ALA A 287 -0.06 0.37 9.29
N TYR A 288 1.04 0.33 10.04
CA TYR A 288 1.31 1.23 11.16
C TYR A 288 1.70 2.65 10.71
N ALA A 289 2.15 2.82 9.47
CA ALA A 289 2.41 4.10 8.82
C ALA A 289 3.35 5.04 9.60
N PRO A 290 4.61 4.64 9.83
CA PRO A 290 5.53 5.39 10.65
C PRO A 290 5.85 6.77 10.06
N GLY A 291 5.78 7.79 10.90
CA GLY A 291 5.95 9.20 10.51
C GLY A 291 4.65 9.87 10.02
N SER A 292 3.60 9.10 9.77
CA SER A 292 2.25 9.58 9.44
C SER A 292 1.25 9.31 10.57
N CYS A 293 1.34 8.13 11.21
CA CYS A 293 0.66 7.80 12.45
C CYS A 293 1.66 7.83 13.62
N PRO A 294 1.43 8.64 14.66
CA PRO A 294 2.30 8.69 15.83
C PRO A 294 2.42 7.34 16.53
N ALA A 295 3.65 6.91 16.83
CA ALA A 295 3.96 5.57 17.27
C ALA A 295 3.34 5.18 18.61
N GLU A 296 3.11 6.14 19.51
CA GLU A 296 2.39 5.91 20.76
C GLU A 296 0.94 5.44 20.57
N ARG A 297 0.40 5.57 19.34
CA ARG A 297 -0.98 5.17 18.99
C ARG A 297 -1.08 3.83 18.31
N TRP A 298 0.02 3.27 17.84
CA TRP A 298 0.05 2.02 17.07
C TRP A 298 -0.60 0.86 17.82
N ALA A 299 -0.08 0.56 19.01
CA ALA A 299 -0.58 -0.56 19.83
C ALA A 299 -2.09 -0.43 20.17
N PRO A 300 -2.59 0.70 20.73
CA PRO A 300 -4.00 0.81 21.06
C PRO A 300 -4.92 0.81 19.84
N LEU A 301 -4.53 1.44 18.72
CA LEU A 301 -5.33 1.43 17.49
C LEU A 301 -5.40 0.04 16.86
N ALA A 302 -4.25 -0.62 16.72
CA ALA A 302 -4.19 -1.96 16.15
C ALA A 302 -4.93 -2.98 17.03
N ALA A 303 -4.86 -2.85 18.36
CA ALA A 303 -5.63 -3.70 19.27
C ALA A 303 -7.15 -3.53 19.09
N GLN A 304 -7.64 -2.29 19.06
CA GLN A 304 -9.07 -2.02 18.85
C GLN A 304 -9.56 -2.48 17.49
N LEU A 305 -8.78 -2.25 16.42
CA LEU A 305 -9.11 -2.73 15.07
C LEU A 305 -9.14 -4.25 15.01
N ARG A 306 -8.13 -4.93 15.58
CA ARG A 306 -8.12 -6.39 15.65
C ARG A 306 -9.36 -6.91 16.34
N GLU A 307 -9.66 -6.41 17.54
CA GLU A 307 -10.84 -6.83 18.31
C GLU A 307 -12.13 -6.66 17.50
N ALA A 308 -12.34 -5.46 16.94
CA ALA A 308 -13.57 -5.15 16.22
C ALA A 308 -13.73 -5.93 14.90
N LEU A 309 -12.63 -6.16 14.18
CA LEU A 309 -12.64 -6.96 12.94
C LEU A 309 -12.78 -8.46 13.23
N THR A 310 -12.13 -8.97 14.28
CA THR A 310 -12.24 -10.36 14.74
C THR A 310 -13.69 -10.70 15.11
N ASP A 311 -14.36 -9.79 15.83
CA ASP A 311 -15.77 -9.92 16.21
C ASP A 311 -16.68 -10.10 14.98
N VAL A 312 -16.50 -9.29 13.92
CA VAL A 312 -17.34 -9.39 12.72
C VAL A 312 -16.93 -10.51 11.77
N LEU A 313 -15.64 -10.86 11.69
CA LEU A 313 -15.15 -11.99 10.91
C LEU A 313 -15.49 -13.34 11.56
N GLY A 314 -15.89 -13.35 12.84
CA GLY A 314 -16.37 -14.52 13.55
C GLY A 314 -15.30 -15.58 13.80
N SER A 315 -14.03 -15.19 13.94
CA SER A 315 -12.88 -16.08 14.14
C SER A 315 -11.85 -15.43 15.04
N ASP A 316 -11.34 -16.14 16.05
CA ASP A 316 -10.28 -15.63 16.93
C ASP A 316 -8.96 -15.45 16.17
N PHE A 317 -8.36 -14.27 16.31
CA PHE A 317 -7.02 -13.99 15.80
C PHE A 317 -5.97 -14.69 16.67
N ASP A 318 -5.48 -15.86 16.25
CA ASP A 318 -4.36 -16.51 16.93
C ASP A 318 -3.03 -15.97 16.37
N ALA A 319 -2.45 -14.99 17.08
CA ALA A 319 -1.23 -14.29 16.69
C ALA A 319 0.07 -15.12 16.84
N SER A 320 -0.03 -16.45 16.95
CA SER A 320 1.08 -17.33 17.34
C SER A 320 2.09 -17.64 16.23
N GLU A 321 1.95 -17.10 15.02
CA GLU A 321 2.96 -17.25 13.98
C GLU A 321 4.09 -16.20 14.06
N THR A 322 5.30 -16.74 13.93
CA THR A 322 6.59 -16.09 14.11
C THR A 322 6.83 -15.03 13.03
N PRO A 323 7.49 -13.89 13.33
CA PRO A 323 7.96 -12.99 12.27
C PRO A 323 8.83 -13.79 11.29
N THR A 324 8.39 -13.89 10.03
CA THR A 324 9.25 -14.34 8.94
C THR A 324 10.34 -13.27 8.78
N SER A 325 11.58 -13.70 9.01
CA SER A 325 12.79 -12.91 8.83
C SER A 325 13.35 -13.08 7.43
#